data_AF-A0A849RE02-F1
#
_entry.id   AF-A0A849RE02-F1
#
_cell.length_a   1.000
_cell.length_b   1.000
_cell.length_c   1.000
_cell.angle_alpha   90.00
_cell.angle_beta   90.00
_cell.angle_gamma   90.00
#
_symmetry.space_group_name_H-M   'P 1'
#
loop_
_entity.id
_entity.type
_entity.pdbx_description
1 polymer ?
#
loop_
_entity_poly.entity_id
_entity_poly.type
_entity_poly.pdbx_seq_one_letter_code
_entity_poly.pdbx_strand_id
1 'polypeptide(L)'
;MTDTVNIQYCMDKFNGEDSKISVVIDAVSNTALKYILECLIDTTSSVYCLGCGEADFSLAGVKVFYNDLCANKLEYTKDRVQLSDDIYFLNYDVLKVKPKDDSVAVCNFSLHEFSVDEYGKFDEIYLEDYVKYLAKNYERILIGEAGLGFLELFSDNHPYIEPKKLIEMFEDYGFDIEYKPIKLSENNDIIIESTPKIRSLTGFVENYYGQNITTEYLRHKLNVIKNDTIAYVLDIQKT
;
A
#
# COMPACT_ATOMS: atom_id res chain seq x y z
N MET A 1 4.70 34.48 -5.43
CA MET A 1 5.52 34.19 -4.24
C MET A 1 4.60 33.60 -3.19
N THR A 2 4.43 32.27 -3.18
CA THR A 2 3.80 31.52 -2.07
C THR A 2 4.04 30.00 -2.14
N ASP A 3 4.55 29.43 -3.24
CA ASP A 3 4.66 27.95 -3.37
C ASP A 3 6.01 27.35 -2.93
N THR A 4 6.89 28.11 -2.29
CA THR A 4 8.28 27.69 -2.01
C THR A 4 8.56 27.37 -0.54
N VAL A 5 7.57 27.51 0.36
CA VAL A 5 7.81 27.45 1.82
C VAL A 5 7.56 26.06 2.43
N ASN A 6 6.86 25.15 1.76
CA ASN A 6 6.60 23.80 2.31
C ASN A 6 7.56 22.70 1.85
N ILE A 7 8.33 22.89 0.78
CA ILE A 7 9.31 21.89 0.30
C ILE A 7 10.60 21.94 1.12
N GLN A 8 11.02 23.14 1.56
CA GLN A 8 12.24 23.32 2.35
C GLN A 8 12.12 22.70 3.75
N TYR A 9 10.93 22.73 4.36
CA TYR A 9 10.66 22.10 5.66
C TYR A 9 10.77 20.56 5.60
N CYS A 10 10.34 19.94 4.49
CA CYS A 10 10.54 18.52 4.20
C CYS A 10 11.96 18.18 3.71
N MET A 11 12.81 19.17 3.43
CA MET A 11 14.22 18.95 3.04
C MET A 11 15.15 19.07 4.25
N ASP A 12 14.89 20.01 5.16
CA ASP A 12 15.79 20.32 6.28
C ASP A 12 15.73 19.30 7.43
N LYS A 13 14.62 18.58 7.60
CA LYS A 13 14.55 17.39 8.48
C LYS A 13 15.24 16.14 7.88
N PHE A 14 15.57 16.17 6.59
CA PHE A 14 15.98 15.03 5.77
C PHE A 14 17.37 15.21 5.12
N ASN A 15 18.18 16.14 5.64
CA ASN A 15 19.57 16.34 5.22
C ASN A 15 20.58 15.51 6.04
N GLY A 16 20.10 14.53 6.81
CA GLY A 16 20.94 13.39 7.19
C GLY A 16 21.13 12.50 5.96
N GLU A 17 22.38 12.25 5.56
CA GLU A 17 22.76 11.55 4.30
C GLU A 17 22.14 10.14 4.13
N ASP A 18 21.53 9.59 5.17
CA ASP A 18 20.84 8.28 5.16
C ASP A 18 19.34 8.32 4.75
N SER A 19 18.72 9.50 4.62
CA SER A 19 17.25 9.63 4.52
C SER A 19 16.66 9.74 3.10
N LYS A 20 17.49 9.74 2.03
CA LYS A 20 17.01 9.92 0.64
C LYS A 20 16.47 8.64 -0.03
N ILE A 21 16.86 7.46 0.44
CA ILE A 21 16.40 6.17 -0.11
C ILE A 21 14.98 5.86 0.33
N SER A 22 14.68 6.17 1.60
CA SER A 22 13.35 5.99 2.20
C SER A 22 12.26 6.67 1.36
N VAL A 23 12.49 7.91 0.93
CA VAL A 23 11.54 8.71 0.13
C VAL A 23 11.21 8.07 -1.22
N VAL A 24 12.18 7.44 -1.89
CA VAL A 24 11.95 6.84 -3.23
C VAL A 24 11.18 5.55 -3.16
N ILE A 25 11.36 4.79 -2.08
CA ILE A 25 10.72 3.50 -1.93
C ILE A 25 9.33 3.68 -1.32
N ASP A 26 9.18 4.58 -0.35
CA ASP A 26 7.89 4.99 0.25
C ASP A 26 6.94 5.59 -0.81
N ALA A 27 7.50 6.34 -1.77
CA ALA A 27 6.80 6.78 -2.98
C ALA A 27 6.30 5.64 -3.87
N VAL A 28 7.18 4.69 -4.13
CA VAL A 28 6.98 3.63 -5.13
C VAL A 28 6.10 2.54 -4.54
N SER A 29 6.09 2.39 -3.23
CA SER A 29 5.30 1.39 -2.56
C SER A 29 3.89 1.90 -2.30
N ASN A 30 3.70 3.02 -1.58
CA ASN A 30 2.35 3.44 -1.20
C ASN A 30 1.57 4.08 -2.36
N THR A 31 2.20 4.96 -3.15
CA THR A 31 1.52 5.65 -4.26
C THR A 31 1.36 4.75 -5.50
N ALA A 32 2.36 3.93 -5.86
CA ALA A 32 2.20 3.04 -7.00
C ALA A 32 1.25 1.88 -6.69
N LEU A 33 1.29 1.30 -5.48
CA LEU A 33 0.28 0.30 -5.07
C LEU A 33 -1.11 0.90 -5.09
N LYS A 34 -1.30 2.10 -4.54
CA LYS A 34 -2.58 2.82 -4.64
C LYS A 34 -3.10 2.84 -6.08
N TYR A 35 -2.31 3.32 -7.05
CA TYR A 35 -2.77 3.38 -8.45
C TYR A 35 -3.08 2.00 -9.05
N ILE A 36 -2.28 0.98 -8.72
CA ILE A 36 -2.53 -0.39 -9.20
C ILE A 36 -3.84 -0.92 -8.61
N LEU A 37 -4.05 -0.73 -7.31
CA LEU A 37 -5.27 -1.10 -6.60
C LEU A 37 -6.49 -0.35 -7.16
N GLU A 38 -6.39 0.95 -7.41
CA GLU A 38 -7.45 1.75 -8.06
C GLU A 38 -7.85 1.18 -9.42
N CYS A 39 -6.89 0.75 -10.23
CA CYS A 39 -7.17 0.16 -11.54
C CYS A 39 -7.86 -1.21 -11.47
N LEU A 40 -7.75 -1.92 -10.33
CA LEU A 40 -8.37 -3.22 -10.13
C LEU A 40 -9.79 -3.12 -9.58
N ILE A 41 -10.15 -2.00 -8.96
CA ILE A 41 -11.47 -1.79 -8.36
C ILE A 41 -12.53 -1.62 -9.44
N ASP A 42 -13.62 -2.39 -9.32
CA ASP A 42 -14.82 -2.13 -10.10
C ASP A 42 -15.57 -0.93 -9.49
N THR A 43 -15.92 0.03 -10.34
CA THR A 43 -16.57 1.29 -9.95
C THR A 43 -17.99 1.12 -9.42
N THR A 44 -18.62 -0.06 -9.57
CA THR A 44 -19.96 -0.31 -9.04
C THR A 44 -19.98 -0.70 -7.56
N SER A 45 -18.83 -1.09 -6.99
CA SER A 45 -18.71 -1.55 -5.61
C SER A 45 -18.44 -0.40 -4.64
N SER A 46 -18.84 -0.57 -3.38
CA SER A 46 -18.34 0.30 -2.30
C SER A 46 -16.95 -0.15 -1.88
N VAL A 47 -16.02 0.78 -1.69
CA VAL A 47 -14.63 0.50 -1.35
C VAL A 47 -14.38 0.84 0.11
N TYR A 48 -13.82 -0.09 0.87
CA TYR A 48 -13.39 0.12 2.25
C TYR A 48 -11.87 0.06 2.31
N CYS A 49 -11.24 1.22 2.50
CA CYS A 49 -9.79 1.32 2.70
C CYS A 49 -9.49 1.08 4.19
N LEU A 50 -8.98 -0.11 4.52
CA LEU A 50 -8.82 -0.58 5.91
C LEU A 50 -7.39 -0.35 6.40
N GLY A 51 -7.26 0.34 7.54
CA GLY A 51 -5.95 0.83 8.01
C GLY A 51 -5.33 1.78 6.99
N CYS A 52 -6.14 2.69 6.44
CA CYS A 52 -5.77 3.48 5.28
C CYS A 52 -4.57 4.41 5.53
N GLY A 53 -4.23 4.70 6.78
CA GLY A 53 -3.18 5.63 7.15
C GLY A 53 -3.32 6.96 6.42
N GLU A 54 -2.35 7.24 5.56
CA GLU A 54 -2.29 8.45 4.73
C GLU A 54 -2.67 8.20 3.25
N ALA A 55 -3.21 7.02 2.92
CA ALA A 55 -3.60 6.66 1.57
C ALA A 55 -4.85 7.45 1.11
N ASP A 56 -4.81 8.03 -0.08
CA ASP A 56 -5.80 8.97 -0.63
C ASP A 56 -6.42 8.52 -1.97
N PHE A 57 -7.04 7.33 -1.99
CA PHE A 57 -7.74 6.73 -3.14
C PHE A 57 -8.68 7.70 -3.90
N SER A 58 -8.36 7.96 -5.17
CA SER A 58 -9.04 8.95 -6.02
C SER A 58 -10.00 8.27 -7.01
N LEU A 59 -11.06 7.66 -6.49
CA LEU A 59 -12.02 6.88 -7.27
C LEU A 59 -13.30 7.68 -7.59
N ALA A 60 -13.39 8.21 -8.81
CA ALA A 60 -14.55 8.99 -9.23
C ALA A 60 -15.81 8.11 -9.36
N GLY A 61 -16.91 8.55 -8.73
CA GLY A 61 -18.20 7.86 -8.80
C GLY A 61 -18.29 6.59 -7.95
N VAL A 62 -17.32 6.35 -7.07
CA VAL A 62 -17.24 5.19 -6.19
C VAL A 62 -17.40 5.64 -4.75
N LYS A 63 -18.17 4.91 -3.94
CA LYS A 63 -18.27 5.18 -2.50
C LYS A 63 -17.03 4.66 -1.80
N VAL A 64 -16.23 5.54 -1.22
CA VAL A 64 -14.98 5.20 -0.55
C VAL A 64 -15.10 5.48 0.95
N PHE A 65 -14.82 4.46 1.76
CA PHE A 65 -14.79 4.50 3.21
C PHE A 65 -13.34 4.38 3.68
N TYR A 66 -12.76 5.50 4.09
CA TYR A 66 -11.44 5.56 4.71
C TYR A 66 -11.55 5.16 6.18
N ASN A 67 -10.90 4.07 6.57
CA ASN A 67 -10.89 3.60 7.94
C ASN A 67 -9.47 3.55 8.51
N ASP A 68 -9.30 4.10 9.71
CA ASP A 68 -8.07 4.00 10.48
C ASP A 68 -8.40 4.14 11.98
N LEU A 69 -7.58 3.54 12.84
CA LEU A 69 -7.71 3.71 14.29
C LEU A 69 -7.13 5.07 14.75
N CYS A 70 -6.18 5.62 14.00
CA CYS A 70 -5.52 6.88 14.29
C CYS A 70 -6.27 8.07 13.67
N ALA A 71 -6.94 8.84 14.53
CA ALA A 71 -7.67 10.06 14.13
C ALA A 71 -6.84 11.04 13.29
N ASN A 72 -5.57 11.20 13.67
CA ASN A 72 -4.69 12.16 13.03
C ASN A 72 -4.32 11.75 11.59
N LYS A 73 -4.15 10.43 11.34
CA LYS A 73 -3.93 9.90 9.98
C LYS A 73 -5.16 10.15 9.11
N LEU A 74 -6.37 9.97 9.64
CA LEU A 74 -7.62 10.26 8.91
C LEU A 74 -7.81 11.75 8.59
N GLU A 75 -7.50 12.66 9.51
CA GLU A 75 -7.57 14.10 9.21
C GLU A 75 -6.55 14.49 8.13
N TYR A 76 -5.36 13.89 8.15
CA TYR A 76 -4.38 14.10 7.08
C TYR A 76 -4.90 13.61 5.71
N THR A 77 -5.49 12.42 5.65
CA THR A 77 -6.11 11.90 4.42
C THR A 77 -7.25 12.80 3.93
N LYS A 78 -8.07 13.31 4.84
CA LYS A 78 -9.18 14.22 4.55
C LYS A 78 -8.76 15.54 3.91
N ASP A 79 -7.58 16.06 4.26
CA ASP A 79 -7.03 17.28 3.65
C ASP A 79 -6.52 17.05 2.22
N ARG A 80 -6.30 15.79 1.80
CA ARG A 80 -5.68 15.43 0.52
C ARG A 80 -6.66 14.85 -0.49
N VAL A 81 -7.70 14.16 -0.02
CA VAL A 81 -8.73 13.63 -0.91
C VAL A 81 -9.67 14.74 -1.36
N GLN A 82 -10.06 14.71 -2.63
CA GLN A 82 -11.09 15.63 -3.13
C GLN A 82 -12.45 15.22 -2.53
N LEU A 83 -12.89 15.96 -1.51
CA LEU A 83 -14.16 15.69 -0.82
C LEU A 83 -15.32 15.64 -1.83
N SER A 84 -16.13 14.59 -1.70
CA SER A 84 -17.37 14.39 -2.45
C SER A 84 -18.38 13.68 -1.55
N ASP A 85 -19.65 13.65 -1.95
CA ASP A 85 -20.74 12.96 -1.22
C ASP A 85 -20.55 11.43 -1.14
N ASP A 86 -19.57 10.91 -1.89
CA ASP A 86 -19.21 9.50 -1.94
C ASP A 86 -18.01 9.15 -1.06
N ILE A 87 -17.44 10.11 -0.32
CA ILE A 87 -16.31 9.88 0.59
C ILE A 87 -16.74 9.90 2.07
N TYR A 88 -16.34 8.87 2.81
CA TYR A 88 -16.67 8.68 4.21
C TYR A 88 -15.41 8.37 5.03
N PHE A 89 -15.35 8.86 6.26
CA PHE A 89 -14.24 8.61 7.19
C PHE A 89 -14.74 7.87 8.43
N LEU A 90 -14.09 6.77 8.77
CA LEU A 90 -14.46 5.86 9.86
C LEU A 90 -13.28 5.76 10.84
N ASN A 91 -13.34 6.48 11.95
CA ASN A 91 -12.36 6.37 13.02
C ASN A 91 -12.77 5.25 13.99
N TYR A 92 -12.48 4.02 13.59
CA TYR A 92 -12.81 2.83 14.37
C TYR A 92 -11.80 1.73 14.09
N ASP A 93 -11.71 0.81 15.05
CA ASP A 93 -11.07 -0.49 14.87
C ASP A 93 -11.63 -1.23 13.63
N VAL A 94 -10.73 -1.66 12.74
CA VAL A 94 -11.10 -2.32 11.47
C VAL A 94 -12.04 -3.50 11.72
N LEU A 95 -11.80 -4.30 12.76
CA LEU A 95 -12.58 -5.50 13.08
C LEU A 95 -14.05 -5.18 13.44
N LYS A 96 -14.37 -3.90 13.66
CA LYS A 96 -15.73 -3.41 13.97
C LYS A 96 -16.42 -2.78 12.77
N VAL A 97 -15.74 -2.59 11.65
CA VAL A 97 -16.34 -2.08 10.41
C VAL A 97 -17.36 -3.11 9.91
N LYS A 98 -18.57 -2.64 9.59
CA LYS A 98 -19.63 -3.46 9.00
C LYS A 98 -19.84 -2.98 7.57
N PRO A 99 -19.28 -3.68 6.58
CA PRO A 99 -19.43 -3.24 5.21
C PRO A 99 -20.85 -3.52 4.70
N LYS A 100 -21.19 -2.87 3.59
CA LYS A 100 -22.41 -3.17 2.83
C LYS A 100 -22.16 -4.37 1.91
N ASP A 101 -23.26 -4.95 1.42
CA ASP A 101 -23.22 -5.98 0.38
C ASP A 101 -22.42 -5.48 -0.86
N ASP A 102 -21.73 -6.39 -1.54
CA ASP A 102 -20.93 -6.14 -2.75
C ASP A 102 -19.78 -5.12 -2.59
N SER A 103 -19.20 -5.06 -1.38
CA SER A 103 -18.07 -4.19 -1.08
C SER A 103 -16.71 -4.84 -1.31
N VAL A 104 -15.72 -4.00 -1.63
CA VAL A 104 -14.31 -4.37 -1.80
C VAL A 104 -13.53 -3.84 -0.60
N ALA A 105 -12.79 -4.71 0.08
CA ALA A 105 -11.77 -4.27 1.05
C ALA A 105 -10.47 -3.95 0.32
N VAL A 106 -9.83 -2.85 0.70
CA VAL A 106 -8.50 -2.47 0.22
C VAL A 106 -7.58 -2.30 1.42
N CYS A 107 -6.58 -3.16 1.51
CA CYS A 107 -5.52 -3.10 2.52
C CYS A 107 -4.24 -2.65 1.82
N ASN A 108 -3.87 -1.39 1.93
CA ASN A 108 -2.67 -0.84 1.33
C ASN A 108 -1.67 -0.52 2.44
N PHE A 109 -0.59 -1.29 2.55
CA PHE A 109 0.43 -1.09 3.59
C PHE A 109 -0.15 -1.08 5.00
N SER A 110 -1.06 -2.01 5.31
CA SER A 110 -1.75 -2.04 6.60
C SER A 110 -1.71 -3.38 7.31
N LEU A 111 -1.42 -4.49 6.62
CA LEU A 111 -1.41 -5.83 7.22
C LEU A 111 -0.31 -5.99 8.26
N HIS A 112 0.84 -5.35 8.05
CA HIS A 112 1.92 -5.42 9.02
C HIS A 112 1.50 -4.85 10.38
N GLU A 113 0.66 -3.80 10.42
CA GLU A 113 0.10 -3.24 11.66
C GLU A 113 -0.91 -4.20 12.32
N PHE A 114 -1.61 -5.05 11.55
CA PHE A 114 -2.55 -6.06 12.06
C PHE A 114 -1.93 -7.42 12.34
N SER A 115 -0.61 -7.53 12.21
CA SER A 115 0.14 -8.76 12.42
C SER A 115 1.06 -8.69 13.62
N VAL A 116 0.95 -7.66 14.46
CA VAL A 116 1.80 -7.45 15.63
C VAL A 116 1.02 -7.40 16.92
N ASP A 117 1.62 -7.90 18.00
CA ASP A 117 1.10 -7.82 19.36
C ASP A 117 1.20 -6.39 19.94
N GLU A 118 0.76 -6.24 21.20
CA GLU A 118 0.83 -4.96 21.92
C GLU A 118 2.27 -4.41 22.12
N TYR A 119 3.29 -5.22 21.85
CA TYR A 119 4.70 -4.87 21.91
C TYR A 119 5.32 -4.63 20.53
N GLY A 120 4.53 -4.68 19.46
CA GLY A 120 4.99 -4.50 18.08
C GLY A 120 5.75 -5.72 17.52
N LYS A 121 5.62 -6.89 18.15
CA LYS A 121 6.22 -8.14 17.64
C LYS A 121 5.22 -8.90 16.80
N PHE A 122 5.70 -9.51 15.71
CA PHE A 122 4.85 -10.35 14.87
C PHE A 122 4.14 -11.44 15.68
N ASP A 123 2.82 -11.50 15.52
CA ASP A 123 1.95 -12.51 16.11
C ASP A 123 0.93 -12.95 15.06
N GLU A 124 1.04 -14.23 14.70
CA GLU A 124 0.23 -14.88 13.66
C GLU A 124 -1.26 -14.92 14.01
N ILE A 125 -1.61 -14.94 15.30
CA ILE A 125 -3.01 -15.00 15.73
C ILE A 125 -3.76 -13.74 15.30
N TYR A 126 -3.13 -12.56 15.41
CA TYR A 126 -3.75 -11.29 14.98
C TYR A 126 -3.94 -11.26 13.47
N LEU A 127 -2.96 -11.78 12.70
CA LEU A 127 -3.08 -11.87 11.25
C LEU A 127 -4.22 -12.82 10.85
N GLU A 128 -4.33 -13.98 11.49
CA GLU A 128 -5.42 -14.94 11.25
C GLU A 128 -6.80 -14.34 11.57
N ASP A 129 -6.95 -13.66 12.70
CA ASP A 129 -8.20 -12.99 13.08
C ASP A 129 -8.58 -11.89 12.08
N TYR A 130 -7.59 -11.16 11.57
CA TYR A 130 -7.79 -10.16 10.54
C TYR A 130 -8.23 -10.79 9.21
N VAL A 131 -7.53 -11.83 8.73
CA VAL A 131 -7.90 -12.56 7.50
C VAL A 131 -9.30 -13.14 7.62
N LYS A 132 -9.63 -13.76 8.76
CA LYS A 132 -10.97 -14.28 9.06
C LYS A 132 -12.03 -13.21 9.02
N TYR A 133 -11.74 -12.02 9.57
CA TYR A 133 -12.63 -10.87 9.49
C TYR A 133 -12.85 -10.45 8.03
N LEU A 134 -11.79 -10.33 7.23
CA LEU A 134 -11.90 -9.96 5.82
C LEU A 134 -12.72 -10.98 5.03
N ALA A 135 -12.36 -12.26 5.15
CA ALA A 135 -13.03 -13.38 4.47
C ALA A 135 -14.53 -13.49 4.81
N LYS A 136 -14.90 -13.13 6.04
CA LYS A 136 -16.30 -13.13 6.48
C LYS A 136 -17.13 -11.99 5.89
N ASN A 137 -16.53 -10.82 5.69
CA ASN A 137 -17.28 -9.58 5.46
C ASN A 137 -17.16 -9.02 4.04
N TYR A 138 -16.19 -9.47 3.24
CA TYR A 138 -15.94 -8.94 1.90
C TYR A 138 -15.91 -10.07 0.87
N GLU A 139 -16.53 -9.83 -0.27
CA GLU A 139 -16.56 -10.76 -1.41
C GLU A 139 -15.31 -10.62 -2.28
N ARG A 140 -14.67 -9.44 -2.25
CA ARG A 140 -13.40 -9.17 -2.90
C ARG A 140 -12.49 -8.34 -2.00
N ILE A 141 -11.22 -8.71 -1.95
CA ILE A 141 -10.20 -8.09 -1.12
C ILE A 141 -9.00 -7.80 -2.02
N LEU A 142 -8.49 -6.58 -1.94
CA LEU A 142 -7.27 -6.18 -2.61
C LEU A 142 -6.22 -5.84 -1.55
N ILE A 143 -5.09 -6.52 -1.59
CA ILE A 143 -3.99 -6.32 -0.64
C ILE A 143 -2.80 -5.80 -1.43
N GLY A 144 -2.32 -4.61 -1.10
CA GLY A 144 -1.01 -4.11 -1.52
C GLY A 144 -0.08 -4.07 -0.32
N GLU A 145 1.06 -4.76 -0.39
CA GLU A 145 2.01 -4.80 0.72
C GLU A 145 3.48 -4.76 0.28
N ALA A 146 4.36 -4.44 1.24
CA ALA A 146 5.80 -4.56 1.06
C ALA A 146 6.23 -6.01 0.83
N GLY A 147 7.10 -6.21 -0.16
CA GLY A 147 7.81 -7.47 -0.37
C GLY A 147 9.10 -7.55 0.46
N LEU A 148 9.73 -8.73 0.48
CA LEU A 148 10.98 -8.95 1.22
C LEU A 148 12.08 -7.98 0.79
N GLY A 149 12.20 -7.70 -0.51
CA GLY A 149 13.20 -6.76 -1.02
C GLY A 149 13.02 -5.33 -0.52
N PHE A 150 11.79 -4.92 -0.17
CA PHE A 150 11.55 -3.63 0.49
C PHE A 150 12.04 -3.67 1.93
N LEU A 151 11.72 -4.72 2.69
CA LEU A 151 12.06 -4.80 4.10
C LEU A 151 13.56 -4.94 4.34
N GLU A 152 14.31 -5.58 3.45
CA GLU A 152 15.77 -5.63 3.56
C GLU A 152 16.44 -4.25 3.44
N LEU A 153 15.75 -3.26 2.85
CA LEU A 153 16.23 -1.87 2.76
C LEU A 153 15.99 -1.07 4.05
N PHE A 154 15.05 -1.52 4.88
CA PHE A 154 14.71 -0.90 6.15
C PHE A 154 15.19 -1.82 7.26
N SER A 155 16.24 -1.43 7.98
CA SER A 155 16.78 -2.18 9.13
C SER A 155 15.84 -2.29 10.33
N ASP A 156 14.55 -2.01 10.13
CA ASP A 156 13.56 -1.88 11.17
C ASP A 156 12.76 -3.17 11.32
N ASN A 157 12.26 -3.40 12.54
CA ASN A 157 11.51 -4.59 12.98
C ASN A 157 10.13 -4.76 12.29
N HIS A 158 9.95 -4.28 11.06
CA HIS A 158 8.70 -4.46 10.33
C HIS A 158 8.54 -5.94 9.95
N PRO A 159 7.46 -6.60 10.39
CA PRO A 159 7.26 -8.00 10.07
C PRO A 159 7.03 -8.19 8.58
N TYR A 160 7.83 -9.06 7.97
CA TYR A 160 7.56 -9.53 6.62
C TYR A 160 6.44 -10.56 6.65
N ILE A 161 5.35 -10.27 5.95
CA ILE A 161 4.28 -11.23 5.71
C ILE A 161 4.50 -11.85 4.34
N GLU A 162 4.90 -13.11 4.32
CA GLU A 162 5.06 -13.87 3.07
C GLU A 162 3.72 -13.97 2.32
N PRO A 163 3.65 -13.63 1.02
CA PRO A 163 2.43 -13.73 0.22
C PRO A 163 1.82 -15.14 0.26
N LYS A 164 2.67 -16.18 0.26
CA LYS A 164 2.25 -17.59 0.33
C LYS A 164 1.40 -17.88 1.57
N LYS A 165 1.74 -17.26 2.70
CA LYS A 165 1.01 -17.41 3.96
C LYS A 165 -0.39 -16.82 3.86
N LEU A 166 -0.52 -15.62 3.30
CA LEU A 166 -1.82 -15.00 3.06
C LEU A 166 -2.68 -15.82 2.08
N ILE A 167 -2.06 -16.31 1.00
CA ILE A 167 -2.74 -17.16 0.01
C ILE A 167 -3.32 -18.39 0.70
N GLU A 168 -2.51 -19.15 1.45
CA GLU A 168 -2.97 -20.34 2.18
C GLU A 168 -4.12 -20.01 3.13
N MET A 169 -4.02 -18.92 3.89
CA MET A 169 -5.08 -18.50 4.82
C MET A 169 -6.39 -18.16 4.09
N PHE A 170 -6.35 -17.52 2.92
CA PHE A 170 -7.56 -17.17 2.16
C PHE A 170 -8.15 -18.35 1.37
N GLU A 171 -7.33 -19.27 0.88
CA GLU A 171 -7.79 -20.51 0.23
C GLU A 171 -8.64 -21.36 1.18
N ASP A 172 -8.27 -21.41 2.47
CA ASP A 172 -9.05 -22.10 3.52
C ASP A 172 -10.47 -21.52 3.70
N TYR A 173 -10.70 -20.28 3.28
CA TYR A 173 -12.01 -19.63 3.28
C TYR A 173 -12.73 -19.67 1.92
N GLY A 174 -12.21 -20.40 0.93
CA GLY A 174 -12.85 -20.59 -0.38
C GLY A 174 -12.69 -19.40 -1.34
N PHE A 175 -11.58 -18.69 -1.26
CA PHE A 175 -11.23 -17.62 -2.19
C PHE A 175 -10.30 -18.11 -3.30
N ASP A 176 -10.48 -17.57 -4.49
CA ASP A 176 -9.50 -17.57 -5.57
C ASP A 176 -8.56 -16.37 -5.39
N ILE A 177 -7.25 -16.58 -5.57
CA ILE A 177 -6.24 -15.53 -5.36
C ILE A 177 -5.36 -15.37 -6.59
N GLU A 178 -5.27 -14.16 -7.11
CA GLU A 178 -4.30 -13.77 -8.12
C GLU A 178 -3.15 -12.99 -7.48
N TYR A 179 -1.94 -13.58 -7.50
CA TYR A 179 -0.72 -12.94 -7.04
C TYR A 179 -0.03 -12.14 -8.14
N LYS A 180 0.16 -10.84 -7.90
CA LYS A 180 0.78 -9.88 -8.82
C LYS A 180 2.05 -9.31 -8.19
N PRO A 181 3.23 -9.93 -8.39
CA PRO A 181 4.47 -9.39 -7.86
C PRO A 181 4.87 -8.11 -8.59
N ILE A 182 5.40 -7.15 -7.82
CA ILE A 182 6.02 -5.92 -8.33
C ILE A 182 7.52 -6.07 -8.17
N LYS A 183 8.22 -6.04 -9.29
CA LYS A 183 9.67 -6.23 -9.39
C LYS A 183 10.31 -5.04 -10.08
N LEU A 184 11.63 -4.96 -9.97
CA LEU A 184 12.44 -4.04 -10.77
C LEU A 184 13.04 -4.77 -11.97
N SER A 185 12.98 -4.15 -13.14
CA SER A 185 13.71 -4.61 -14.32
C SER A 185 15.22 -4.46 -14.12
N GLU A 186 16.02 -5.09 -14.98
CA GLU A 186 17.48 -4.87 -15.03
C GLU A 186 17.87 -3.39 -15.24
N ASN A 187 16.94 -2.58 -15.74
CA ASN A 187 17.09 -1.14 -15.95
C ASN A 187 16.43 -0.29 -14.87
N ASN A 188 15.96 -0.90 -13.77
CA ASN A 188 15.17 -0.27 -12.70
C ASN A 188 13.83 0.31 -13.17
N ASP A 189 13.18 -0.31 -14.15
CA ASP A 189 11.77 -0.03 -14.45
C ASP A 189 10.87 -0.83 -13.50
N ILE A 190 9.70 -0.29 -13.13
CA ILE A 190 8.70 -1.07 -12.39
C ILE A 190 8.07 -2.07 -13.35
N ILE A 191 8.18 -3.36 -13.02
CA ILE A 191 7.50 -4.44 -13.73
C ILE A 191 6.42 -5.01 -12.82
N ILE A 192 5.20 -5.06 -13.33
CA ILE A 192 4.10 -5.83 -12.74
C ILE A 192 3.90 -7.03 -13.66
N GLU A 193 4.15 -8.24 -13.15
CA GLU A 193 3.97 -9.47 -13.93
C GLU A 193 2.46 -9.73 -14.10
N SER A 194 1.88 -9.25 -15.22
CA SER A 194 0.50 -9.47 -15.74
C SER A 194 -0.01 -8.27 -16.55
N THR A 195 0.61 -7.09 -16.42
CA THR A 195 0.18 -5.84 -17.09
C THR A 195 1.35 -5.21 -17.88
N PRO A 196 1.12 -4.73 -19.12
CA PRO A 196 2.19 -4.17 -19.94
C PRO A 196 2.74 -2.85 -19.34
N LYS A 197 4.00 -2.92 -18.87
CA LYS A 197 4.96 -1.82 -18.59
C LYS A 197 4.36 -0.52 -18.08
N ILE A 198 4.28 -0.37 -16.76
CA ILE A 198 4.22 0.96 -16.14
C ILE A 198 5.61 1.63 -16.24
N ARG A 199 5.60 2.95 -16.39
CA ARG A 199 6.72 3.84 -16.75
C ARG A 199 7.95 3.66 -15.84
N SER A 200 9.12 4.13 -16.32
CA SER A 200 10.38 4.02 -15.56
C SER A 200 10.26 4.63 -14.17
N LEU A 201 10.82 3.93 -13.17
CA LEU A 201 10.84 4.33 -11.75
C LEU A 201 11.36 5.76 -11.59
N THR A 202 12.42 6.09 -12.35
CA THR A 202 13.02 7.42 -12.39
C THR A 202 12.03 8.49 -12.85
N GLY A 203 11.29 8.25 -13.93
CA GLY A 203 10.29 9.20 -14.43
C GLY A 203 9.04 9.32 -13.54
N PHE A 204 8.69 8.28 -12.78
CA PHE A 204 7.64 8.33 -11.76
C PHE A 204 8.05 9.18 -10.56
N VAL A 205 9.27 8.94 -10.03
CA VAL A 205 9.81 9.64 -8.86
C VAL A 205 10.13 11.11 -9.17
N GLU A 206 10.70 11.40 -10.34
CA GLU A 206 10.99 12.75 -10.79
C GLU A 206 9.73 13.61 -10.96
N ASN A 207 8.65 13.05 -11.50
CA ASN A 207 7.38 13.76 -11.65
C ASN A 207 6.70 14.04 -10.30
N TYR A 208 6.83 13.15 -9.31
CA TYR A 208 6.11 13.27 -8.05
C TYR A 208 6.87 14.12 -7.01
N TYR A 209 8.20 13.98 -6.92
CA TYR A 209 9.01 14.70 -5.91
C TYR A 209 9.73 15.93 -6.44
N GLY A 210 9.73 16.16 -7.77
CA GLY A 210 10.44 17.29 -8.38
C GLY A 210 11.96 17.24 -8.19
N GLN A 211 12.52 16.04 -7.96
CA GLN A 211 13.97 15.83 -7.77
C GLN A 211 14.53 14.88 -8.83
N ASN A 212 15.68 15.25 -9.41
CA ASN A 212 16.47 14.36 -10.26
C ASN A 212 17.18 13.34 -9.38
N ILE A 213 16.64 12.11 -9.33
CA ILE A 213 17.33 10.99 -8.71
C ILE A 213 18.10 10.26 -9.80
N THR A 214 19.42 10.31 -9.72
CA THR A 214 20.25 9.72 -10.79
C THR A 214 20.00 8.21 -10.84
N THR A 215 19.77 7.68 -12.05
CA THR A 215 19.60 6.26 -12.32
C THR A 215 20.74 5.42 -11.71
N GLU A 216 21.94 5.99 -11.61
CA GLU A 216 23.14 5.35 -11.06
C GLU A 216 23.10 5.19 -9.53
N TYR A 217 22.49 6.13 -8.79
CA TYR A 217 22.26 6.02 -7.34
C TYR A 217 21.25 4.91 -7.01
N LEU A 218 20.14 4.88 -7.76
CA LEU A 218 19.14 3.80 -7.66
C LEU A 218 19.75 2.45 -8.02
N ARG A 219 20.55 2.38 -9.10
CA ARG A 219 21.29 1.15 -9.49
C ARG A 219 22.23 0.66 -8.41
N HIS A 220 22.97 1.54 -7.72
CA HIS A 220 23.95 1.08 -6.71
C HIS A 220 23.29 0.51 -5.45
N LYS A 221 22.14 1.04 -5.03
CA LYS A 221 21.39 0.59 -3.84
C LYS A 221 20.39 -0.54 -4.14
N LEU A 222 19.77 -0.53 -5.32
CA LEU A 222 18.85 -1.58 -5.79
C LEU A 222 19.57 -2.75 -6.49
N ASN A 223 20.87 -2.63 -6.83
CA ASN A 223 21.68 -3.75 -7.33
C ASN A 223 21.75 -4.95 -6.35
N VAL A 224 21.36 -4.74 -5.10
CA VAL A 224 21.21 -5.79 -4.08
C VAL A 224 19.93 -6.61 -4.29
N ILE A 225 18.92 -6.05 -4.97
CA ILE A 225 17.56 -6.58 -5.11
C ILE A 225 17.30 -6.93 -6.58
N LYS A 226 18.23 -7.65 -7.19
CA LYS A 226 18.02 -8.17 -8.54
C LYS A 226 17.25 -9.48 -8.39
N ASN A 227 15.94 -9.41 -8.66
CA ASN A 227 14.95 -10.50 -8.72
C ASN A 227 14.00 -10.63 -7.51
N ASP A 228 14.14 -9.83 -6.46
CA ASP A 228 13.22 -9.90 -5.34
C ASP A 228 12.00 -9.00 -5.55
N THR A 229 10.86 -9.48 -5.06
CA THR A 229 9.60 -8.73 -5.02
C THR A 229 9.78 -7.54 -4.08
N ILE A 230 9.70 -6.32 -4.62
CA ILE A 230 9.77 -5.09 -3.82
C ILE A 230 8.42 -4.75 -3.18
N ALA A 231 7.33 -5.13 -3.84
CA ALA A 231 5.97 -5.03 -3.33
C ALA A 231 5.12 -6.07 -4.04
N TYR A 232 3.94 -6.37 -3.53
CA TYR A 232 3.01 -7.26 -4.20
C TYR A 232 1.58 -6.78 -4.08
N VAL A 233 0.77 -7.24 -5.03
CA VAL A 233 -0.68 -7.14 -4.96
C VAL A 233 -1.28 -8.55 -4.91
N LEU A 234 -2.24 -8.77 -4.02
CA LEU A 234 -3.14 -9.92 -4.04
C LEU A 234 -4.54 -9.43 -4.42
N ASP A 235 -5.09 -9.96 -5.51
CA ASP A 235 -6.51 -9.80 -5.87
C ASP A 235 -7.23 -11.08 -5.46
N ILE A 236 -8.02 -10.98 -4.39
CA ILE A 236 -8.62 -12.11 -3.69
C ILE A 236 -10.13 -12.02 -3.89
N GLN A 237 -10.73 -13.03 -4.52
CA GLN A 237 -12.13 -13.04 -4.91
C GLN A 237 -12.79 -14.33 -4.45
N LYS A 238 -13.98 -14.23 -3.86
CA LYS A 238 -14.72 -15.39 -3.42
C LYS A 238 -15.22 -16.19 -4.63
N THR A 239 -15.16 -17.51 -4.51
CA THR A 239 -15.63 -18.45 -5.55
C THR A 239 -17.15 -18.58 -5.63
#